data_AF-A0A1E7RM89-F1
#
_entry.id   AF-A0A1E7RM89-F1
#
_cell.length_a   1.000
_cell.length_b   1.000
_cell.length_c   1.000
_cell.angle_alpha   90.00
_cell.angle_beta   90.00
_cell.angle_gamma   90.00
#
_symmetry.space_group_name_H-M   'P 1'
#
loop_
_entity.id
_entity.type
_entity.pdbx_description
1 polymer ?
#
loop_
_entity_poly.entity_id
_entity_poly.type
_entity_poly.pdbx_seq_one_letter_code
_entity_poly.pdbx_strand_id
1 'polypeptide(L)'
;MLMLGFRTESADVKSDIALSSKLMQAELAARVRLLRVEEGAITVVPLSRVTSGPGEWVAVPPDGTVPGVTISSTDPTLLQEAGLVNAELLQTQFKFAVAEQIQPGHYRLTVELLQDHPEFEGQNAELLVAYFKRGK
;
A
#
# COMPACT_ATOMS: atom_id res chain seq x y z
N MET A 1 -4.07 -10.24 6.63
CA MET A 1 -2.89 -9.55 6.10
C MET A 1 -3.12 -8.05 6.24
N LEU A 2 -2.11 -7.30 6.67
CA LEU A 2 -2.12 -5.83 6.67
C LEU A 2 -1.47 -5.35 5.38
N MET A 3 -2.16 -4.48 4.65
CA MET A 3 -1.70 -3.82 3.44
C MET A 3 -0.95 -2.54 3.79
N LEU A 4 0.21 -2.32 3.16
CA LEU A 4 1.00 -1.10 3.24
C LEU A 4 1.08 -0.48 1.84
N GLY A 5 0.47 0.68 1.67
CA GLY A 5 0.28 1.26 0.35
C GLY A 5 -0.28 2.66 0.40
N PHE A 6 -0.94 3.06 -0.67
CA PHE A 6 -1.63 4.33 -0.75
C PHE A 6 -2.90 4.19 -1.57
N ARG A 7 -3.77 5.20 -1.51
CA ARG A 7 -4.89 5.35 -2.42
C ARG A 7 -4.81 6.65 -3.18
N THR A 8 -5.43 6.68 -4.35
CA THR A 8 -5.70 7.89 -5.11
C THR A 8 -7.20 8.04 -5.30
N GLU A 9 -7.63 9.28 -5.50
CA GLU A 9 -9.02 9.61 -5.78
C GLU A 9 -9.15 10.27 -7.16
N SER A 10 -10.20 9.88 -7.89
CA SER A 10 -10.50 10.40 -9.22
C SER A 10 -11.98 10.73 -9.34
N ALA A 11 -12.32 11.76 -10.11
CA ALA A 11 -13.70 12.18 -10.30
C ALA A 11 -14.49 11.27 -11.26
N ASP A 12 -13.81 10.56 -12.15
CA ASP A 12 -14.43 9.73 -13.18
C ASP A 12 -13.56 8.54 -13.61
N VAL A 13 -14.16 7.56 -14.27
CA VAL A 13 -13.50 6.30 -14.64
C VAL A 13 -12.32 6.53 -15.60
N LYS A 14 -12.42 7.51 -16.50
CA LYS A 14 -11.37 7.75 -17.49
C LYS A 14 -10.13 8.36 -16.81
N SER A 15 -10.32 9.32 -15.91
CA SER A 15 -9.20 9.89 -15.14
C SER A 15 -8.57 8.83 -14.23
N ASP A 16 -9.37 7.98 -13.59
CA ASP A 16 -8.87 6.89 -12.72
C ASP A 16 -8.02 5.87 -13.47
N ILE A 17 -8.47 5.39 -14.63
CA ILE A 17 -7.71 4.45 -15.46
C ILE A 17 -6.39 5.09 -15.95
N ALA A 18 -6.45 6.36 -16.37
CA ALA A 18 -5.27 7.07 -16.85
C ALA A 18 -4.23 7.26 -15.73
N LEU A 19 -4.67 7.68 -14.53
CA LEU A 19 -3.81 7.84 -13.37
C LEU A 19 -3.22 6.51 -12.92
N SER A 20 -4.03 5.46 -12.83
CA SER A 20 -3.58 4.13 -12.44
C SER A 20 -2.53 3.58 -13.41
N SER A 21 -2.76 3.74 -14.72
CA SER A 21 -1.80 3.32 -15.74
C SER A 21 -0.49 4.09 -15.62
N LYS A 22 -0.56 5.40 -15.40
CA LYS A 22 0.61 6.28 -15.20
C LYS A 22 1.44 5.85 -13.99
N LEU A 23 0.78 5.62 -12.84
CA LEU A 23 1.45 5.20 -11.60
C LEU A 23 2.08 3.81 -11.71
N MET A 24 1.41 2.87 -12.39
CA MET A 24 1.97 1.53 -12.63
C MET A 24 3.20 1.56 -13.54
N GLN A 25 3.22 2.46 -14.53
CA GLN A 25 4.36 2.63 -15.45
C GLN A 25 5.52 3.41 -14.85
N ALA A 26 5.27 4.22 -13.82
CA ALA A 26 6.30 5.04 -13.19
C ALA A 26 7.24 4.25 -12.26
N GLU A 27 7.00 2.94 -12.10
CA GLU A 27 7.84 2.03 -11.31
C GLU A 27 8.22 2.64 -9.96
N LEU A 28 7.20 2.88 -9.11
CA LEU A 28 7.29 3.55 -7.81
C LEU A 28 8.24 2.87 -6.82
N ALA A 29 9.54 2.92 -7.09
CA ALA A 29 10.57 2.26 -6.33
C ALA A 29 10.63 2.89 -4.95
N ALA A 30 10.49 2.06 -3.93
CA ALA A 30 10.37 2.51 -2.56
C ALA A 30 11.17 1.61 -1.62
N ARG A 31 11.44 2.14 -0.42
CA ARG A 31 11.87 1.37 0.73
C ARG A 31 10.76 1.37 1.76
N VAL A 32 10.23 0.19 2.05
CA VAL A 32 9.16 -0.02 3.02
C VAL A 32 9.69 -0.84 4.18
N ARG A 33 9.59 -0.29 5.39
CA ARG A 33 10.00 -0.96 6.62
C ARG A 33 8.90 -0.89 7.65
N LEU A 34 8.61 -2.02 8.26
CA LEU A 34 7.69 -2.13 9.38
C LEU A 34 8.43 -2.71 10.57
N LEU A 35 8.46 -1.95 11.66
CA LEU A 35 9.05 -2.37 12.92
C LEU A 35 7.95 -2.50 13.96
N ARG A 36 7.95 -3.59 14.71
CA ARG A 36 7.15 -3.73 15.93
C ARG A 36 7.94 -3.14 17.09
N VAL A 37 7.27 -2.30 17.87
CA VAL A 37 7.87 -1.58 19.00
C VAL A 37 7.23 -2.11 20.28
N GLU A 38 8.06 -2.72 21.13
CA GLU A 38 7.69 -3.25 22.43
C GLU A 38 8.62 -2.70 23.50
N GLU A 39 8.23 -2.85 24.76
CA GLU A 39 9.11 -2.45 25.86
C GLU A 39 10.41 -3.26 25.81
N GLY A 40 11.54 -2.56 25.61
CA GLY A 40 12.87 -3.18 25.54
C GLY A 40 13.22 -3.88 24.21
N ALA A 41 12.33 -3.89 23.20
CA ALA A 41 12.61 -4.55 21.92
C ALA A 41 12.04 -3.81 20.70
N ILE A 42 12.82 -3.76 19.62
CA ILE A 42 12.37 -3.36 18.29
C ILE A 42 12.65 -4.53 17.35
N THR A 43 11.59 -5.09 16.78
CA THR A 43 11.70 -6.25 15.88
C THR A 43 11.24 -5.91 14.47
N VAL A 44 11.96 -6.43 13.48
CA VAL A 44 11.58 -6.28 12.07
C VAL A 44 10.37 -7.17 11.80
N VAL A 45 9.31 -6.61 11.24
CA VAL A 45 8.15 -7.37 10.76
C VAL A 45 8.44 -7.82 9.33
N PRO A 46 8.44 -9.12 9.04
CA PRO A 46 8.61 -9.61 7.67
C PRO A 46 7.49 -9.09 6.77
N LEU A 47 7.89 -8.60 5.59
CA LEU A 47 6.97 -8.12 4.57
C LEU A 47 7.06 -9.01 3.33
N SER A 48 5.94 -9.14 2.64
CA SER A 48 5.82 -9.84 1.36
C SER A 48 5.28 -8.89 0.30
N ARG A 49 5.59 -9.13 -0.97
CA ARG A 49 5.02 -8.41 -2.11
C ARG A 49 4.61 -9.40 -3.19
N VAL A 50 3.67 -9.00 -4.04
CA VAL A 50 3.33 -9.77 -5.24
C VAL A 50 4.38 -9.47 -6.31
N THR A 51 4.75 -10.47 -7.10
CA THR A 51 5.54 -10.24 -8.32
C THR A 51 4.63 -9.73 -9.43
N SER A 52 5.20 -9.36 -10.58
CA SER A 52 4.43 -9.01 -11.78
C SER A 52 3.70 -10.23 -12.38
N GLY A 53 3.99 -11.45 -11.91
CA GLY A 53 3.29 -12.67 -12.27
C GLY A 53 2.06 -12.94 -11.38
N PRO A 54 1.04 -13.66 -11.87
CA PRO A 54 -0.15 -13.95 -11.10
C PRO A 54 0.14 -14.84 -9.89
N GLY A 55 -0.16 -14.33 -8.70
CA GLY A 55 -0.30 -15.11 -7.47
C GLY A 55 0.98 -15.47 -6.71
N GLU A 56 2.16 -15.10 -7.22
CA GLU A 56 3.41 -15.37 -6.52
C GLU A 56 3.75 -14.25 -5.55
N TRP A 57 3.85 -14.62 -4.27
CA TRP A 57 4.32 -13.75 -3.19
C TRP A 57 5.79 -14.01 -2.93
N VAL A 58 6.57 -12.93 -2.89
CA VAL A 58 8.00 -12.98 -2.54
C VAL A 58 8.26 -12.12 -1.32
N ALA A 59 9.21 -12.55 -0.49
CA ALA A 59 9.67 -11.76 0.64
C ALA A 59 10.27 -10.43 0.14
N VAL A 60 9.95 -9.34 0.82
CA VAL A 60 10.67 -8.08 0.67
C VAL A 60 12.05 -8.27 1.29
N PRO A 61 13.14 -7.86 0.60
CA PRO A 61 14.49 -8.02 1.13
C PRO A 61 14.68 -7.25 2.45
N PRO A 62 15.70 -7.61 3.27
CA PRO A 62 15.92 -6.98 4.58
C PRO A 62 16.13 -5.47 4.56
N ASP A 63 16.59 -4.91 3.45
CA ASP A 63 16.75 -3.47 3.28
C ASP A 63 15.41 -2.73 3.10
N GLY A 64 14.32 -3.45 2.82
CA GLY A 64 12.97 -2.94 2.61
C GLY A 64 12.66 -2.58 1.16
N THR A 65 13.55 -2.86 0.21
CA THR A 65 13.41 -2.38 -1.18
C THR A 65 12.27 -3.07 -1.91
N VAL A 66 11.40 -2.28 -2.53
CA VAL A 66 10.33 -2.72 -3.43
C VAL A 66 10.46 -1.99 -4.78
N PRO A 67 10.27 -2.68 -5.91
CA PRO A 67 10.46 -2.08 -7.23
C PRO A 67 9.29 -1.19 -7.69
N GLY A 68 8.15 -1.25 -6.99
CA GLY A 68 6.93 -0.57 -7.41
C GLY A 68 5.72 -1.00 -6.60
N VAL A 69 4.54 -0.68 -7.15
CA VAL A 69 3.25 -1.03 -6.56
C VAL A 69 2.46 -2.00 -7.44
N THR A 70 1.49 -2.65 -6.81
CA THR A 70 0.42 -3.39 -7.49
C THR A 70 -0.94 -2.84 -7.09
N ILE A 71 -1.91 -2.87 -8.00
CA ILE A 71 -3.31 -2.56 -7.66
C ILE A 71 -3.80 -3.60 -6.63
N SER A 72 -4.54 -3.10 -5.65
CA SER A 72 -5.06 -3.89 -4.54
C SER A 72 -6.51 -3.52 -4.26
N SER A 73 -7.19 -4.40 -3.52
CA SER A 73 -8.46 -4.10 -2.89
C SER A 73 -8.36 -4.45 -1.41
N THR A 74 -8.56 -3.46 -0.54
CA THR A 74 -8.76 -3.66 0.91
C THR A 74 -10.22 -3.98 1.20
N ASP A 75 -10.53 -4.28 2.46
CA ASP A 75 -11.92 -4.40 2.87
C ASP A 75 -12.64 -3.04 2.76
N PRO A 76 -13.61 -2.87 1.83
CA PRO A 76 -14.33 -1.60 1.69
C PRO A 76 -15.18 -1.28 2.92
N THR A 77 -15.63 -2.30 3.66
CA THR A 77 -16.45 -2.11 4.87
C THR A 77 -15.65 -1.44 5.98
N LEU A 78 -14.39 -1.85 6.20
CA LEU A 78 -13.53 -1.22 7.21
C LEU A 78 -13.19 0.23 6.89
N LEU A 79 -12.99 0.56 5.60
CA LEU A 79 -12.78 1.94 5.19
C LEU A 79 -14.04 2.79 5.42
N GLN A 80 -15.22 2.22 5.16
CA GLN A 80 -16.49 2.89 5.38
C GLN A 80 -16.75 3.14 6.86
N GLU A 81 -16.53 2.12 7.71
CA GLU A 81 -16.66 2.23 9.17
C GLU A 81 -15.70 3.26 9.77
N ALA A 82 -14.50 3.40 9.20
CA ALA A 82 -13.52 4.41 9.57
C ALA A 82 -13.86 5.83 9.03
N GLY A 83 -14.95 5.99 8.27
CA GLY A 83 -15.32 7.26 7.64
C GLY A 83 -14.36 7.71 6.55
N LEU A 84 -13.59 6.79 5.97
CA LEU A 84 -12.57 7.09 4.95
C LEU A 84 -13.11 7.00 3.51
N VAL A 85 -14.35 6.53 3.31
CA VAL A 85 -14.93 6.39 1.96
C VAL A 85 -15.64 7.67 1.55
N ASN A 86 -15.24 8.23 0.41
CA ASN A 86 -16.00 9.27 -0.29
C ASN A 86 -16.79 8.63 -1.43
N ALA A 87 -18.12 8.65 -1.35
CA ALA A 87 -18.99 8.04 -2.35
C ALA A 87 -19.03 8.80 -3.69
N GLU A 88 -18.55 10.04 -3.71
CA GLU A 88 -18.53 10.89 -4.91
C GLU A 88 -17.29 10.69 -5.78
N LEU A 89 -16.27 9.98 -5.27
CA LEU A 89 -14.99 9.77 -5.94
C LEU A 89 -14.71 8.29 -6.15
N LEU A 90 -14.04 7.98 -7.27
CA LEU A 90 -13.46 6.67 -7.50
C LEU A 90 -12.14 6.58 -6.73
N GLN A 91 -11.95 5.46 -6.03
CA GLN A 91 -10.75 5.22 -5.24
C GLN A 91 -10.01 3.99 -5.76
N THR A 92 -8.75 4.18 -6.15
CA THR A 92 -7.86 3.09 -6.52
C THR A 92 -6.77 2.94 -5.47
N GLN A 93 -6.52 1.71 -5.05
CA GLN A 93 -5.54 1.41 -4.01
C GLN A 93 -4.32 0.73 -4.62
N PHE A 94 -3.17 1.23 -4.27
CA PHE A 94 -1.87 0.74 -4.68
C PHE A 94 -1.15 0.21 -3.45
N LYS A 95 -0.46 -0.91 -3.62
CA LYS A 95 0.20 -1.61 -2.54
C LYS A 95 1.66 -1.83 -2.87
N PHE A 96 2.53 -1.45 -1.93
CA PHE A 96 3.94 -1.79 -1.97
C PHE A 96 4.19 -3.20 -1.41
N ALA A 97 3.61 -3.48 -0.24
CA ALA A 97 3.88 -4.72 0.49
C ALA A 97 2.72 -5.08 1.44
N VAL A 98 2.82 -6.28 2.03
CA VAL A 98 1.91 -6.77 3.07
C VAL A 98 2.68 -7.33 4.25
N ALA A 99 2.09 -7.21 5.43
CA ALA A 99 2.45 -8.03 6.59
C ALA A 99 1.41 -9.14 6.75
N GLU A 100 1.83 -10.40 6.59
CA GLU A 100 0.92 -11.55 6.61
C GLU A 100 0.41 -11.87 8.02
N GLN A 101 1.35 -11.96 8.96
CA GLN A 101 1.13 -12.41 10.34
C GLN A 101 1.36 -11.27 11.34
N ILE A 102 0.68 -10.15 11.15
CA ILE A 102 0.76 -9.05 12.10
C ILE A 102 -0.13 -9.31 13.32
N GLN A 103 0.40 -9.03 14.52
CA GLN A 103 -0.36 -9.11 15.78
C GLN A 103 -0.79 -7.71 16.24
N PRO A 104 -1.78 -7.57 17.13
CA PRO A 104 -2.08 -6.29 17.75
C PRO A 104 -0.86 -5.72 18.51
N GLY A 105 -0.61 -4.41 18.41
CA GLY A 105 0.52 -3.78 19.09
C GLY A 105 0.90 -2.41 18.49
N HIS A 106 2.06 -1.89 18.91
CA HIS A 106 2.61 -0.64 18.41
C HIS A 106 3.63 -0.88 17.31
N TYR A 107 3.57 -0.06 16.27
CA TYR A 107 4.39 -0.21 15.08
C TYR A 107 4.96 1.12 14.62
N ARG A 108 6.14 1.06 14.01
CA ARG A 108 6.72 2.16 13.23
C ARG A 108 6.79 1.74 11.78
N LEU A 109 6.01 2.43 10.95
CA LEU A 109 6.07 2.31 9.49
C LEU A 109 7.00 3.39 8.94
N THR A 110 7.85 3.03 8.00
CA THR A 110 8.62 3.95 7.18
C THR A 110 8.39 3.59 5.72
N VAL A 111 8.03 4.59 4.93
CA VAL A 111 7.92 4.52 3.47
C VAL A 111 8.76 5.65 2.91
N GLU A 112 9.76 5.29 2.12
CA GLU A 112 10.67 6.22 1.44
C GLU A 112 10.56 5.96 -0.05
N LEU A 113 10.14 6.96 -0.82
CA LEU A 113 10.21 6.88 -2.28
C LEU A 113 11.66 7.17 -2.70
N LEU A 114 12.23 6.31 -3.55
CA LEU A 114 13.66 6.33 -3.87
C LEU A 114 14.02 7.33 -4.98
N GLN A 115 13.02 7.92 -5.61
CA GLN A 115 13.17 8.94 -6.65
C GLN A 115 12.03 9.96 -6.54
N ASP A 116 12.18 11.09 -7.25
CA ASP A 116 11.08 12.03 -7.41
C ASP A 116 10.00 11.41 -8.30
N HIS A 117 8.74 11.64 -7.92
CA HIS A 117 7.57 11.09 -8.58
C HIS A 117 6.63 12.21 -9.04
N PRO A 118 6.97 12.94 -10.12
CA PRO A 118 6.16 14.04 -10.66
C PRO A 118 4.77 13.58 -11.10
N GLU A 119 4.53 12.29 -11.25
CA GLU A 119 3.23 11.71 -11.51
C GLU A 119 2.19 11.98 -10.42
N PHE A 120 2.63 12.28 -9.19
CA PHE A 120 1.76 12.73 -8.10
C PHE A 120 1.45 14.24 -8.13
N GLU A 121 2.03 15.02 -9.04
CA GLU A 121 1.76 16.45 -9.11
C GLU A 121 0.26 16.72 -9.38
N GLY A 122 -0.35 17.51 -8.48
CA GLY A 122 -1.78 17.81 -8.51
C GLY A 122 -2.69 16.62 -8.18
N GLN A 123 -2.15 15.48 -7.76
CA GLN A 123 -2.92 14.30 -7.35
C GLN A 123 -3.07 14.27 -5.83
N ASN A 124 -4.25 13.88 -5.35
CA ASN A 124 -4.41 13.50 -3.95
C ASN A 124 -4.01 12.04 -3.78
N ALA A 125 -2.89 11.79 -3.12
CA ALA A 125 -2.43 10.46 -2.76
C ALA A 125 -2.32 10.35 -1.23
N GLU A 126 -2.97 9.35 -0.67
CA GLU A 126 -3.06 9.18 0.77
C GLU A 126 -2.44 7.84 1.19
N LEU A 127 -1.50 7.88 2.12
CA LEU A 127 -0.92 6.68 2.73
C LEU A 127 -2.02 5.83 3.36
N LEU A 128 -2.08 4.55 2.99
CA LEU A 128 -3.08 3.61 3.46
C LEU A 128 -2.41 2.44 4.18
N VAL A 129 -2.84 2.23 5.43
CA VAL A 129 -2.49 1.07 6.25
C VAL A 129 -3.80 0.39 6.62
N ALA A 130 -4.14 -0.69 5.92
CA ALA A 130 -5.48 -1.27 5.98
C ALA A 130 -5.47 -2.79 5.89
N TYR A 131 -6.43 -3.45 6.51
CA TYR A 131 -6.57 -4.90 6.40
C TYR A 131 -7.22 -5.31 5.07
N PHE A 132 -6.73 -6.39 4.49
CA PHE A 132 -7.48 -7.08 3.43
C PHE A 132 -8.76 -7.65 4.00
N LYS A 133 -9.80 -7.69 3.17
CA LYS A 133 -10.99 -8.49 3.46
C LYS A 133 -10.55 -9.94 3.66
N ARG A 134 -10.83 -10.51 4.83
CA ARG A 134 -10.69 -11.96 4.99
C ARG A 134 -11.72 -12.62 4.06
N GLY A 135 -11.27 -13.54 3.22
CA GLY A 135 -12.20 -14.46 2.56
C GLY A 135 -13.05 -15.17 3.61
N LYS A 136 -14.29 -15.53 3.24
CA LYS A 136 -15.10 -16.42 4.07
C LYS A 136 -14.45 -17.79 4.17
#